data_AF-A0A6G3WWA7-F1
#
_entry.id   AF-A0A6G3WWA7-F1
#
_cell.length_a   1.000
_cell.length_b   1.000
_cell.length_c   1.000
_cell.angle_alpha   90.00
_cell.angle_beta   90.00
_cell.angle_gamma   90.00
#
_symmetry.space_group_name_H-M   'P 1'
#
loop_
_entity.id
_entity.type
_entity.pdbx_description
1 polymer ?
#
loop_
_entity_poly.entity_id
_entity_poly.type
_entity_poly.pdbx_seq_one_letter_code
_entity_poly.pdbx_strand_id
1 'polypeptide(L)' 'QLIGDVWEWTSSDFLPYPGFVAFPYREYSEVFFGPGHKVLRGGSFAVGEVACRGTFRNWDLPVRRQIFSGFRTARDA' A
#
# COMPACT_ATOMS: atom_id res chain seq x y z
N GLN A 1 6.93 -10.12 -11.21
CA GLN A 1 7.77 -9.50 -10.16
C GLN A 1 6.91 -9.29 -8.92
N LEU A 2 7.46 -9.34 -7.70
CA LEU A 2 6.67 -9.11 -6.46
C LEU A 2 7.17 -7.90 -5.65
N ILE A 3 8.39 -7.43 -5.93
CA ILE A 3 9.00 -6.25 -5.30
C ILE A 3 9.66 -5.40 -6.40
N GLY A 4 9.47 -4.09 -6.39
CA GLY A 4 10.01 -3.15 -7.38
C GLY A 4 9.10 -2.90 -8.59
N ASP A 5 9.65 -2.23 -9.60
CA ASP A 5 8.96 -1.71 -10.80
C ASP A 5 7.87 -0.69 -10.50
N VAL A 6 6.71 -1.13 -10.04
CA VAL A 6 5.54 -0.28 -9.77
C VAL A 6 4.81 -0.73 -8.53
N TRP A 7 4.23 0.23 -7.80
CA TRP A 7 3.27 -0.08 -6.76
C TRP A 7 2.05 -0.76 -7.36
N GLU A 8 1.68 -1.94 -6.86
CA GLU A 8 0.56 -2.72 -7.38
C GLU A 8 -0.70 -2.44 -6.56
N TRP A 9 -1.75 -1.91 -7.21
CA TRP A 9 -3.05 -1.72 -6.58
C TRP A 9 -3.67 -3.04 -6.10
N THR A 10 -4.31 -2.99 -4.93
CA THR A 10 -5.10 -4.10 -4.37
C THR A 10 -6.56 -3.66 -4.19
N SER A 11 -7.48 -4.63 -4.06
CA SER A 11 -8.88 -4.34 -3.74
C SER A 11 -9.11 -3.95 -2.26
N SER A 12 -8.12 -4.20 -1.39
CA SER A 12 -8.20 -3.98 0.05
C SER A 12 -8.26 -2.51 0.45
N ASP A 13 -9.14 -2.19 1.38
CA ASP A 13 -9.15 -0.92 2.10
C ASP A 13 -7.92 -0.80 3.02
N PHE A 14 -7.49 0.43 3.29
CA PHE A 14 -6.45 0.67 4.27
C PHE A 14 -7.04 0.60 5.68
N LEU A 15 -7.02 -0.59 6.28
CA LEU A 15 -7.49 -0.84 7.65
C LEU A 15 -6.35 -1.30 8.57
N PRO A 16 -6.45 -1.08 9.90
CA PRO A 16 -5.48 -1.64 10.84
C PRO A 16 -5.55 -3.17 10.82
N TYR A 17 -4.41 -3.82 11.00
CA TYR A 17 -4.42 -5.24 11.34
C TYR A 17 -4.84 -5.43 12.80
N PRO A 18 -5.40 -6.61 13.17
CA PRO A 18 -5.70 -6.92 14.56
C PRO A 18 -4.48 -6.68 15.47
N GLY A 19 -4.68 -5.94 16.57
CA GLY A 19 -3.61 -5.59 17.50
C GLY A 19 -2.65 -4.48 17.02
N PHE A 20 -3.01 -3.73 15.96
CA PHE A 20 -2.24 -2.56 15.55
C PHE A 20 -2.04 -1.58 16.73
N VAL A 21 -0.79 -1.19 16.95
CA VAL A 21 -0.39 -0.11 17.86
C VAL A 21 0.52 0.82 17.07
N ALA A 22 0.18 2.10 17.01
CA ALA A 22 0.98 3.05 16.24
C ALA A 22 2.33 3.31 16.91
N PHE A 23 3.39 3.40 16.10
CA PHE A 23 4.73 3.75 16.56
C PHE A 23 5.61 4.27 15.41
N PRO A 24 6.49 5.24 15.65
CA PRO A 24 6.44 6.22 16.75
C PRO A 24 5.41 7.33 16.46
N TYR A 25 4.85 7.37 15.24
CA TYR A 25 4.04 8.46 14.73
C TYR A 25 2.64 7.97 14.38
N ARG A 26 1.67 8.39 15.19
CA ARG A 26 0.28 7.92 15.13
C ARG A 26 -0.42 8.29 13.83
N GLU A 27 -0.28 9.54 13.44
CA GLU A 27 -0.94 10.14 12.28
C GLU A 27 -0.34 9.65 10.96
N TYR A 28 0.77 8.91 10.98
CA TYR A 28 1.30 8.28 9.77
C TYR A 28 0.30 7.31 9.14
N SER A 29 -0.54 6.63 9.93
CA SER A 29 -1.49 5.63 9.42
C SER A 29 -2.92 5.85 9.90
N GLU A 30 -3.13 6.20 11.17
CA GLU A 30 -4.47 6.15 11.76
C GLU A 30 -5.49 7.07 11.08
N VAL A 31 -5.06 8.26 10.67
CA VAL A 31 -5.94 9.26 10.04
C VAL A 31 -6.39 8.86 8.64
N PHE A 32 -5.76 7.85 8.04
CA PHE A 32 -6.08 7.36 6.69
C PHE A 32 -6.87 6.05 6.71
N PHE A 33 -7.08 5.46 7.90
CA PHE A 33 -7.82 4.22 7.99
C PHE A 33 -9.28 4.38 7.56
N GLY A 34 -9.77 3.40 6.80
CA GLY A 34 -11.13 3.35 6.29
C GLY A 34 -11.20 3.08 4.78
N PRO A 35 -12.40 3.18 4.19
CA PRO A 35 -12.64 2.80 2.79
C PRO A 35 -12.19 3.87 1.78
N GLY A 36 -11.73 5.04 2.24
CA GLY A 36 -11.33 6.14 1.36
C GLY A 36 -10.03 5.89 0.60
N HIS A 37 -9.13 5.06 1.15
CA HIS A 37 -7.83 4.75 0.56
C HIS A 37 -7.71 3.25 0.26
N LYS A 38 -7.07 2.91 -0.86
CA LYS A 38 -6.77 1.52 -1.24
C LYS A 38 -5.30 1.23 -1.05
N VAL A 39 -4.99 0.00 -0.66
CA VAL A 39 -3.62 -0.44 -0.42
C VAL A 39 -2.90 -0.70 -1.74
N LEU A 40 -1.62 -0.28 -1.81
CA LEU A 40 -0.68 -0.71 -2.83
C LEU A 40 0.50 -1.48 -2.23
N ARG A 41 1.08 -2.40 -2.99
CA ARG A 41 2.14 -3.33 -2.55
C ARG A 41 3.32 -3.36 -3.52
N GLY A 42 4.45 -3.91 -3.06
CA GLY A 42 5.61 -4.23 -3.89
C GLY A 42 6.69 -3.15 -3.98
N GLY A 43 6.38 -1.86 -3.79
CA GLY A 43 7.35 -0.78 -4.09
C GLY A 43 7.38 -0.44 -5.58
N SER A 44 8.10 0.60 -5.95
CA SER A 44 8.36 0.94 -7.36
C SER A 44 9.85 1.15 -7.61
N PHE A 45 10.25 1.36 -8.86
CA PHE A 45 11.64 1.68 -9.22
C PHE A 45 12.20 2.91 -8.49
N ALA A 46 11.34 3.77 -7.94
CA ALA A 46 11.71 5.00 -7.24
C ALA A 46 11.76 4.86 -5.70
N VAL A 47 11.48 3.67 -5.17
CA VAL A 47 11.34 3.44 -3.71
C VAL A 47 12.66 2.97 -3.11
N GLY A 48 13.04 3.56 -1.96
CA GLY A 48 14.20 3.12 -1.20
C GLY A 48 13.98 1.78 -0.48
N GLU A 49 15.08 1.06 -0.23
CA GLU A 49 15.06 -0.32 0.30
C GLU A 49 14.24 -0.52 1.58
N VAL A 50 14.19 0.49 2.45
CA VAL A 50 13.43 0.45 3.72
C VAL A 50 11.91 0.24 3.51
N ALA A 51 11.38 0.63 2.37
CA ALA A 51 9.99 0.43 1.98
C ALA A 51 9.78 -0.72 0.97
N CYS A 52 10.87 -1.32 0.47
CA CYS A 52 10.85 -2.50 -0.39
C CYS A 52 10.74 -3.81 0.41
N ARG A 53 9.73 -3.89 1.29
CA ARG A 53 9.46 -5.07 2.13
C ARG A 53 8.15 -5.71 1.74
N GLY A 54 8.11 -7.05 1.76
CA GLY A 54 6.88 -7.82 1.50
C GLY A 54 5.73 -7.51 2.46
N THR A 55 5.99 -6.81 3.57
CA THR A 55 4.99 -6.34 4.55
C THR A 55 4.61 -4.87 4.42
N PHE A 56 5.35 -4.04 3.68
CA PHE A 56 5.12 -2.58 3.60
C PHE A 56 3.84 -2.22 2.84
N ARG A 57 2.95 -1.44 3.46
CA ARG A 57 1.66 -1.05 2.88
C ARG A 57 1.73 0.43 2.47
N ASN A 58 1.72 0.71 1.18
CA ASN A 58 1.42 2.04 0.69
C ASN A 58 -0.11 2.21 0.57
N TRP A 59 -0.61 3.45 0.51
CA TRP A 59 -2.02 3.75 0.33
C TRP A 59 -2.20 5.08 -0.41
N ASP A 60 -3.25 5.19 -1.22
CA ASP A 60 -3.67 6.46 -1.82
C ASP A 60 -5.17 6.41 -2.17
N LEU A 61 -5.76 7.57 -2.50
CA LEU A 61 -7.13 7.67 -2.99
C LEU A 61 -7.23 6.95 -4.36
N PRO A 62 -8.30 6.18 -4.63
CA PRO A 62 -8.44 5.39 -5.88
C PRO A 62 -8.35 6.20 -7.18
N VAL A 63 -8.64 7.50 -7.12
CA VAL A 63 -8.60 8.40 -8.29
C VAL A 63 -7.17 8.84 -8.68
N ARG A 64 -6.18 8.58 -7.82
CA ARG A 64 -4.81 9.06 -8.01
C ARG A 64 -4.06 8.19 -9.00
N ARG A 65 -3.30 8.85 -9.87
CA ARG A 65 -2.55 8.23 -10.98
C ARG A 65 -1.21 8.91 -11.30
N GLN A 66 -0.82 9.88 -10.47
CA GLN A 66 0.47 10.57 -10.58
C GLN A 66 1.61 9.77 -9.93
N ILE A 67 1.28 8.83 -9.03
CA ILE A 67 2.25 7.93 -8.40
C ILE A 67 2.69 6.84 -9.38
N PHE A 68 3.86 6.24 -9.15
CA PHE A 68 4.37 5.12 -9.94
C PHE A 68 3.62 3.81 -9.59
N SER A 69 2.38 3.69 -10.06
CA SER A 69 1.51 2.55 -9.79
C SER A 69 1.06 1.82 -11.06
N GLY A 70 0.77 0.54 -10.89
CA GLY A 70 0.20 -0.35 -11.89
C GLY A 70 -0.73 -1.37 -11.23
N PHE A 71 -0.97 -2.50 -11.89
CA PHE A 71 -1.83 -3.56 -11.36
C PHE A 71 -1.28 -4.94 -11.67
N ARG A 72 -1.67 -5.90 -10.83
CA ARG A 72 -1.48 -7.33 -11.04
C ARG A 72 -2.83 -8.00 -10.97
N THR A 73 -3.14 -8.82 -11.97
CA THR A 73 -4.41 -9.54 -12.04
C THR A 73 -4.41 -10.72 -11.06
N ALA A 74 -5.54 -10.94 -10.40
CA ALA A 74 -5.83 -12.13 -9.61
C ALA A 74 -7.17 -12.73 -10.08
N ARG A 75 -7.37 -14.02 -9.83
CA ARG A 75 -8.63 -14.73 -10.08
C ARG A 75 -8.83 -15.80 -9.02
N ASP A 76 -10.08 -16.23 -8.84
CA ASP A 76 -10.40 -17.40 -8.03
C ASP A 76 -9.78 -18.67 -8.66
N ALA A 77 -9.56 -19.70 -7.81
CA ALA A 77 -8.89 -20.95 -8.18
C ALA A 77 -9.77 -21.84 -9.08
#